data_AF-A0AAJ0UM07-F1
#
_entry.id   AF-A0AAJ0UM07-F1
#
_cell.length_a   1.000
_cell.length_b   1.000
_cell.length_c   1.000
_cell.angle_alpha   90.00
_cell.angle_beta   90.00
_cell.angle_gamma   90.00
#
_symmetry.space_group_name_H-M   'P 1'
#
loop_
_entity.id
_entity.type
_entity.pdbx_description
1 polymer ?
#
loop_
_entity_poly.entity_id
_entity_poly.type
_entity_poly.pdbx_seq_one_letter_code
_entity_poly.pdbx_strand_id
1 'polypeptide(L)'
;MTISGIDMTLRKVLYNSITVNLPKNIVQLLLGAVLYAFIFGVINPVQLVLAVIGLSLSYSSVYMFNDIMDREEDAADPQKRGWKHVANGSLRLEGAVSIYALLLMSGLLVSFFVNYVFGAMMVALLFLNFLHSAPGIRLKKRKFPTIANITLIEFIKYSSGWFALTANVTKFPLWLVLMFAVIYSAGYMAYKFKFCGRTIKDSKPLFVAFGVVVVALFLASLFSYGFPLALVMLLALSVVVFGLKYLFWYHEKGFNQMLLLELIILPLIIVSFLLLLIPSVGMANAALAGFLGNLF
;
A
#
# COMPACT_ATOMS: atom_id res chain seq x y z
N MET A 1 0.57 -34.00 26.84
CA MET A 1 0.80 -32.71 26.18
C MET A 1 0.68 -32.95 24.68
N THR A 2 -0.49 -32.69 24.10
CA THR A 2 -0.80 -33.06 22.71
C THR A 2 -0.24 -32.03 21.73
N ILE A 3 0.41 -32.54 20.67
CA ILE A 3 1.06 -31.83 19.58
C ILE A 3 0.06 -30.97 18.75
N SER A 4 -1.24 -31.02 19.05
CA SER A 4 -2.30 -30.29 18.34
C SER A 4 -2.49 -28.81 18.74
N GLY A 5 -1.89 -28.35 19.85
CA GLY A 5 -2.06 -26.97 20.33
C GLY A 5 -1.18 -25.93 19.64
N ILE A 6 -0.03 -26.34 19.11
CA ILE A 6 0.96 -25.43 18.49
C ILE A 6 0.56 -25.11 17.05
N ASP A 7 -0.02 -26.06 16.33
CA ASP A 7 -0.42 -25.95 14.92
C ASP A 7 -1.60 -24.97 14.72
N MET A 8 -2.58 -24.99 15.63
CA MET A 8 -3.79 -24.17 15.51
C MET A 8 -3.56 -22.67 15.79
N THR A 9 -2.52 -22.35 16.57
CA THR A 9 -2.12 -20.97 16.90
C THR A 9 -1.32 -20.35 15.76
N LEU A 10 -0.33 -21.07 15.22
CA LEU A 10 0.50 -20.61 14.09
C LEU A 10 -0.33 -20.40 12.83
N ARG A 11 -1.27 -21.31 12.53
CA ARG A 11 -2.14 -21.25 11.35
C ARG A 11 -3.07 -20.03 11.32
N LYS A 12 -3.49 -19.53 12.49
CA LYS A 12 -4.33 -18.33 12.63
C LYS A 12 -3.52 -17.02 12.59
N VAL A 13 -2.30 -17.01 13.16
CA VAL A 13 -1.33 -15.90 13.05
C VAL A 13 -0.98 -15.65 11.58
N LEU A 14 -0.68 -16.73 10.86
CA LEU A 14 -0.37 -16.69 9.43
C LEU A 14 -1.57 -16.17 8.64
N TYR A 15 -2.81 -16.54 9.00
CA TYR A 15 -3.99 -16.18 8.24
C TYR A 15 -4.12 -14.67 8.01
N ASN A 16 -4.17 -13.80 9.02
CA ASN A 16 -4.47 -12.38 8.74
C ASN A 16 -3.28 -11.61 8.14
N SER A 17 -2.06 -11.89 8.60
CA SER A 17 -0.84 -11.25 8.07
C SER A 17 -0.53 -11.69 6.64
N ILE A 18 -0.74 -12.98 6.29
CA ILE A 18 -0.44 -13.53 4.96
C ILE A 18 -1.61 -13.41 3.99
N THR A 19 -2.87 -13.54 4.43
CA THR A 19 -4.01 -13.52 3.49
C THR A 19 -4.48 -12.13 3.10
N VAL A 20 -4.29 -11.12 3.97
CA VAL A 20 -4.82 -9.77 3.72
C VAL A 20 -3.71 -8.74 3.51
N ASN A 21 -2.75 -8.70 4.44
CA ASN A 21 -1.76 -7.63 4.45
C ASN A 21 -0.59 -7.87 3.49
N LEU A 22 -0.08 -9.09 3.44
CA LEU A 22 1.02 -9.48 2.56
C LEU A 22 0.70 -9.25 1.07
N PRO A 23 -0.44 -9.72 0.51
CA PRO A 23 -0.72 -9.59 -0.92
C PRO A 23 -0.88 -8.13 -1.31
N LYS A 24 -1.54 -7.35 -0.46
CA LYS A 24 -1.64 -5.90 -0.58
C LYS A 24 -0.28 -5.22 -0.72
N ASN A 25 0.64 -5.44 0.22
CA ASN A 25 1.95 -4.76 0.20
C ASN A 25 2.79 -5.20 -1.00
N ILE A 26 2.67 -6.47 -1.41
CA ILE A 26 3.32 -6.99 -2.62
C ILE A 26 2.78 -6.27 -3.85
N VAL A 27 1.46 -6.12 -4.01
CA VAL A 27 0.86 -5.40 -5.14
C VAL A 27 1.37 -3.96 -5.22
N GLN A 28 1.52 -3.28 -4.08
CA GLN A 28 2.04 -1.91 -4.05
C GLN A 28 3.51 -1.85 -4.48
N LEU A 29 4.35 -2.80 -4.06
CA LEU A 29 5.72 -2.92 -4.55
C LEU A 29 5.74 -3.21 -6.05
N LEU A 30 4.91 -4.15 -6.52
CA LEU A 30 4.84 -4.53 -7.93
C LEU A 30 4.44 -3.36 -8.82
N LEU A 31 3.61 -2.42 -8.35
CA LEU A 31 3.31 -1.20 -9.10
C LEU A 31 4.60 -0.44 -9.46
N GLY A 32 5.48 -0.18 -8.49
CA GLY A 32 6.77 0.47 -8.73
C GLY A 32 7.68 -0.31 -9.68
N ALA A 33 7.72 -1.64 -9.54
CA ALA A 33 8.52 -2.50 -10.40
C ALA A 33 8.02 -2.53 -11.86
N VAL A 34 6.69 -2.52 -12.05
CA VAL A 34 6.06 -2.48 -13.39
C VAL A 34 6.29 -1.12 -14.04
N LEU A 35 6.19 -0.02 -13.28
CA LEU A 35 6.53 1.31 -13.81
C LEU A 35 7.99 1.39 -14.24
N TYR A 36 8.91 0.77 -13.49
CA TYR A 36 10.32 0.67 -13.89
C TYR A 36 10.48 -0.15 -15.17
N ALA A 37 9.91 -1.36 -15.21
CA ALA A 37 9.97 -2.24 -16.37
C ALA A 37 9.35 -1.60 -17.62
N PHE A 38 8.29 -0.81 -17.46
CA PHE A 38 7.67 -0.06 -18.54
C PHE A 38 8.61 0.99 -19.14
N ILE A 39 9.32 1.75 -18.29
CA ILE A 39 10.19 2.84 -18.74
C ILE A 39 11.52 2.33 -19.32
N PHE A 40 12.08 1.27 -18.74
CA PHE A 40 13.42 0.79 -19.09
C PHE A 40 13.43 -0.54 -19.86
N GLY A 41 12.29 -1.23 -19.99
CA GLY A 41 12.17 -2.49 -20.73
C GLY A 41 12.91 -3.67 -20.11
N VAL A 42 13.41 -3.54 -18.88
CA VAL A 42 14.23 -4.55 -18.21
C VAL A 42 13.73 -4.82 -16.80
N ILE A 43 13.87 -6.07 -16.36
CA ILE A 43 13.60 -6.47 -14.98
C ILE A 43 14.63 -7.49 -14.53
N ASN A 44 15.13 -7.35 -13.30
CA ASN A 44 15.93 -8.38 -12.66
C ASN A 44 15.00 -9.20 -11.75
N PRO A 45 14.56 -10.40 -12.16
CA PRO A 45 13.58 -11.18 -11.40
C PRO A 45 14.11 -11.63 -10.04
N VAL A 46 15.41 -11.94 -9.93
CA VAL A 46 16.03 -12.34 -8.66
C VAL A 46 16.00 -11.17 -7.68
N GLN A 47 16.41 -9.99 -8.13
CA GLN A 47 16.36 -8.77 -7.31
C GLN A 47 14.94 -8.42 -6.88
N LEU A 48 13.95 -8.57 -7.77
CA LEU A 48 12.54 -8.35 -7.45
C LEU A 48 12.02 -9.34 -6.40
N VAL A 49 12.34 -10.63 -6.51
CA VAL A 49 11.94 -11.64 -5.53
C VAL A 49 12.56 -11.33 -4.16
N LEU A 50 13.85 -10.98 -4.12
CA LEU A 50 14.51 -10.57 -2.89
C LEU A 50 13.87 -9.30 -2.30
N ALA A 51 13.48 -8.33 -3.13
CA ALA A 51 12.76 -7.14 -2.68
C ALA A 51 11.39 -7.46 -2.09
N VAL A 52 10.65 -8.38 -2.70
CA VAL A 52 9.38 -8.90 -2.17
C VAL A 52 9.61 -9.54 -0.80
N ILE A 53 10.63 -10.39 -0.66
CA ILE A 53 10.97 -11.04 0.63
C ILE A 53 11.35 -9.97 1.68
N GLY A 54 12.22 -9.03 1.33
CA GLY A 54 12.68 -7.96 2.23
C GLY A 54 11.54 -7.07 2.72
N LEU A 55 10.65 -6.63 1.82
CA LEU A 55 9.45 -5.88 2.18
C LEU A 55 8.52 -6.72 3.07
N SER A 56 8.29 -7.98 2.71
CA SER A 56 7.37 -8.87 3.41
C SER A 56 7.80 -9.10 4.86
N LEU A 57 9.09 -9.37 5.08
CA LEU A 57 9.66 -9.55 6.43
C LEU A 57 9.64 -8.23 7.22
N SER A 58 10.10 -7.15 6.60
CA SER A 58 10.14 -5.82 7.24
C SER A 58 8.74 -5.38 7.68
N TYR A 59 7.75 -5.49 6.80
CA TYR A 59 6.39 -5.06 7.09
C TYR A 59 5.63 -6.06 8.00
N SER A 60 6.00 -7.34 8.00
CA SER A 60 5.51 -8.28 9.03
C SER A 60 6.01 -7.88 10.42
N SER A 61 7.23 -7.36 10.54
CA SER A 61 7.73 -6.82 11.82
C SER A 61 6.90 -5.62 12.29
N VAL A 62 6.43 -4.75 11.37
CA VAL A 62 5.52 -3.64 11.70
C VAL A 62 4.22 -4.15 12.32
N TYR A 63 3.61 -5.19 11.75
CA TYR A 63 2.39 -5.75 12.32
C TYR A 63 2.62 -6.35 13.70
N MET A 64 3.71 -7.09 13.88
CA MET A 64 4.06 -7.62 15.21
C MET A 64 4.31 -6.49 16.21
N PHE A 65 5.02 -5.43 15.82
CA PHE A 65 5.21 -4.24 16.65
C PHE A 65 3.87 -3.61 17.05
N ASN A 66 2.95 -3.44 16.10
CA ASN A 66 1.61 -2.92 16.37
C ASN A 66 0.84 -3.81 17.37
N ASP A 67 0.88 -5.14 17.19
CA ASP A 67 0.22 -6.10 18.08
C ASP A 67 0.75 -6.02 19.52
N ILE A 68 2.06 -5.78 19.68
CA ILE A 68 2.69 -5.58 20.98
C ILE A 68 2.25 -4.24 21.60
N MET A 69 2.32 -3.14 20.83
CA MET A 69 2.04 -1.79 21.33
C MET A 69 0.55 -1.53 21.62
N ASP A 70 -0.34 -2.21 20.90
CA ASP A 70 -1.79 -2.06 21.02
C ASP A 70 -2.43 -3.16 21.87
N ARG A 71 -1.63 -4.03 22.51
CA ARG A 71 -2.10 -5.20 23.27
C ARG A 71 -3.30 -4.92 24.18
N GLU A 72 -3.23 -3.88 25.00
CA GLU A 72 -4.30 -3.54 25.95
C GLU A 72 -5.56 -3.01 25.25
N GLU A 73 -5.38 -2.12 24.27
CA GLU A 73 -6.49 -1.54 23.48
C GLU A 73 -7.20 -2.63 22.66
N ASP A 74 -6.44 -3.53 22.05
CA ASP A 74 -6.94 -4.64 21.23
C ASP A 74 -7.54 -5.77 22.10
N ALA A 75 -7.12 -5.91 23.36
CA ALA A 75 -7.73 -6.86 24.30
C ALA A 75 -9.10 -6.38 24.81
N ALA A 76 -9.33 -5.07 24.83
CA ALA A 76 -10.62 -4.47 25.20
C ALA A 76 -11.66 -4.56 24.06
N ASP A 77 -11.23 -4.73 22.81
CA ASP A 77 -12.10 -4.90 21.65
C ASP A 77 -12.44 -6.39 21.42
N PRO A 78 -13.71 -6.82 21.56
CA PRO A 78 -14.09 -8.23 21.44
C PRO A 78 -13.75 -8.84 20.07
N GLN A 79 -13.85 -8.05 18.99
CA GLN A 79 -13.54 -8.53 17.65
C GLN A 79 -12.04 -8.71 17.49
N LYS A 80 -11.24 -7.72 17.88
CA LYS A 80 -9.78 -7.78 17.74
C LYS A 80 -9.14 -8.81 18.62
N ARG A 81 -9.56 -8.93 19.88
CA ARG A 81 -9.11 -9.99 20.80
C ARG A 81 -9.27 -11.37 20.18
N GLY A 82 -10.35 -11.62 19.43
CA GLY A 82 -10.60 -12.91 18.79
C GLY A 82 -9.48 -13.39 17.86
N TRP A 83 -8.78 -12.48 17.18
CA TRP A 83 -7.75 -12.82 16.18
C TRP A 83 -6.36 -12.26 16.46
N LYS A 84 -6.21 -11.30 17.39
CA LYS A 84 -4.92 -10.75 17.81
C LYS A 84 -4.29 -11.63 18.90
N HIS A 85 -3.25 -12.37 18.54
CA HIS A 85 -2.63 -13.38 19.40
C HIS A 85 -1.96 -12.80 20.65
N VAL A 86 -1.39 -11.61 20.55
CA VAL A 86 -0.82 -10.91 21.71
C VAL A 86 -1.93 -10.41 22.65
N ALA A 87 -3.06 -9.94 22.10
CA ALA A 87 -4.18 -9.42 22.86
C ALA A 87 -4.99 -10.51 23.59
N ASN A 88 -5.16 -11.71 22.99
CA ASN A 88 -5.82 -12.83 23.66
C ASN A 88 -4.90 -13.70 24.52
N GLY A 89 -3.59 -13.41 24.55
CA GLY A 89 -2.62 -14.13 25.36
C GLY A 89 -2.17 -15.48 24.81
N SER A 90 -2.60 -15.87 23.60
CA SER A 90 -2.12 -17.11 22.95
C SER A 90 -0.65 -17.01 22.52
N LEU A 91 -0.14 -15.80 22.29
CA LEU A 91 1.28 -15.53 22.12
C LEU A 91 1.80 -14.71 23.30
N ARG A 92 2.77 -15.27 24.03
CA ARG A 92 3.46 -14.56 25.14
C ARG A 92 4.23 -13.34 24.61
N LEU A 93 4.33 -12.32 25.44
CA LEU A 93 4.96 -11.04 25.08
C LEU A 93 6.42 -11.23 24.67
N GLU A 94 7.17 -12.06 25.39
CA GLU A 94 8.58 -12.35 25.12
C GLU A 94 8.75 -13.04 23.76
N GLY A 95 7.83 -13.94 23.43
CA GLY A 95 7.77 -14.60 22.12
C GLY A 95 7.45 -13.62 21.00
N ALA A 96 6.48 -12.72 21.21
CA ALA A 96 6.14 -11.67 20.25
C ALA A 96 7.33 -10.74 19.98
N VAL A 97 8.05 -10.32 21.03
CA VAL A 97 9.25 -9.49 20.90
C VAL A 97 10.37 -10.22 20.15
N SER A 98 10.56 -11.52 20.40
CA SER A 98 11.55 -12.32 19.67
C SER A 98 11.21 -12.45 18.18
N ILE A 99 9.94 -12.71 17.84
CA ILE A 99 9.48 -12.78 16.45
C ILE A 99 9.62 -11.41 15.77
N TYR A 100 9.25 -10.33 16.46
CA TYR A 100 9.44 -8.97 15.97
C TYR A 100 10.91 -8.69 15.62
N ALA A 101 11.83 -8.97 16.55
CA ALA A 101 13.26 -8.74 16.35
C ALA A 101 13.80 -9.58 15.18
N LEU A 102 13.43 -10.86 15.09
CA LEU A 102 13.86 -11.73 14.00
C LEU A 102 13.37 -11.22 12.63
N LEU A 103 12.09 -10.86 12.51
CA LEU A 103 11.51 -10.32 11.28
C LEU A 103 12.14 -8.98 10.89
N LEU A 104 12.36 -8.10 11.86
CA LEU A 104 12.99 -6.80 11.66
C LEU A 104 14.40 -6.95 11.11
N MET A 105 15.24 -7.73 11.79
CA MET A 105 16.65 -7.91 11.41
C MET A 105 16.78 -8.63 10.07
N SER A 106 16.00 -9.69 9.85
CA SER A 106 16.02 -10.44 8.59
C SER A 106 15.49 -9.60 7.43
N GLY A 107 14.42 -8.84 7.64
CA GLY A 107 13.86 -7.94 6.64
C GLY A 107 14.83 -6.86 6.22
N LEU A 108 15.46 -6.18 7.19
CA LEU A 108 16.48 -5.17 6.90
C LEU A 108 17.70 -5.77 6.21
N LEU A 109 18.20 -6.92 6.67
CA LEU A 109 19.34 -7.59 6.04
C LEU A 109 19.07 -7.90 4.56
N VAL A 110 17.92 -8.51 4.25
CA VAL A 110 17.53 -8.80 2.87
C VAL A 110 17.35 -7.51 2.07
N SER A 111 16.75 -6.47 2.65
CA SER A 111 16.54 -5.20 1.95
C SER A 111 17.85 -4.47 1.62
N PHE A 112 18.84 -4.47 2.51
CA PHE A 112 20.17 -3.91 2.20
C PHE A 112 20.94 -4.78 1.20
N PHE A 113 20.67 -6.09 1.17
CA PHE A 113 21.23 -6.99 0.15
C PHE A 113 20.66 -6.71 -1.25
N VAL A 114 19.41 -6.24 -1.37
CA VAL A 114 18.81 -5.83 -2.66
C VAL A 114 19.52 -4.61 -3.24
N ASN A 115 19.64 -3.54 -2.44
CA ASN A 115 20.54 -2.40 -2.63
C ASN A 115 20.39 -1.40 -1.46
N TYR A 116 21.30 -0.44 -1.36
CA TYR A 116 21.31 0.53 -0.25
C TYR A 116 20.10 1.48 -0.23
N VAL A 117 19.55 1.87 -1.38
CA VAL A 117 18.38 2.76 -1.47
C VAL A 117 17.14 2.05 -0.97
N PHE A 118 16.89 0.83 -1.42
CA PHE A 118 15.79 -0.01 -0.96
C PHE A 118 15.90 -0.31 0.55
N GLY A 119 17.10 -0.63 1.04
CA GLY A 119 17.39 -0.76 2.47
C GLY A 119 17.04 0.49 3.27
N ALA A 120 17.51 1.66 2.84
CA ALA A 120 17.19 2.95 3.48
C ALA A 120 15.69 3.26 3.45
N MET A 121 14.99 2.93 2.37
CA MET A 121 13.53 3.05 2.28
C MET A 121 12.81 2.16 3.28
N MET A 122 13.26 0.92 3.50
CA MET A 122 12.68 0.05 4.52
C MET A 122 12.93 0.58 5.93
N VAL A 123 14.11 1.14 6.21
CA VAL A 123 14.39 1.83 7.48
C VAL A 123 13.43 3.00 7.68
N ALA A 124 13.25 3.86 6.67
CA ALA A 124 12.31 4.98 6.74
C ALA A 124 10.86 4.48 6.94
N LEU A 125 10.45 3.42 6.24
CA LEU A 125 9.15 2.80 6.38
C LEU A 125 8.91 2.30 7.81
N LEU A 126 9.89 1.59 8.38
CA LEU A 126 9.85 1.09 9.76
C LEU A 126 9.78 2.23 10.76
N PHE A 127 10.58 3.28 10.56
CA PHE A 127 10.58 4.47 11.41
C PHE A 127 9.22 5.18 11.40
N LEU A 128 8.61 5.41 10.23
CA LEU A 128 7.28 6.02 10.13
C LEU A 128 6.20 5.16 10.81
N ASN A 129 6.30 3.84 10.71
CA ASN A 129 5.39 2.93 11.42
C ASN A 129 5.62 2.94 12.94
N PHE A 130 6.87 3.07 13.38
CA PHE A 130 7.19 3.31 14.79
C PHE A 130 6.53 4.61 15.28
N LEU A 131 6.70 5.74 14.59
CA LEU A 131 6.04 7.01 14.95
C LEU A 131 4.51 6.86 14.98
N HIS A 132 3.94 6.04 14.09
CA HIS A 132 2.51 5.80 14.01
C HIS A 132 1.92 5.20 15.28
N SER A 133 2.63 4.24 15.89
CA SER A 133 2.11 3.37 16.96
C SER A 133 2.83 3.47 18.31
N ALA A 134 4.05 3.99 18.36
CA ALA A 134 4.85 4.07 19.58
C ALA A 134 4.12 4.84 20.70
N PRO A 135 4.09 4.34 21.96
CA PRO A 135 3.28 4.88 23.05
C PRO A 135 3.45 6.38 23.31
N GLY A 136 4.67 6.91 23.17
CA GLY A 136 4.97 8.33 23.40
C GLY A 136 4.54 9.28 22.26
N ILE A 137 4.20 8.75 21.08
CA ILE A 137 3.94 9.58 19.88
C ILE A 137 2.53 9.33 19.33
N ARG A 138 2.19 8.06 19.06
CA ARG A 138 0.89 7.57 18.55
C ARG A 138 0.25 8.52 17.53
N LEU A 139 0.93 8.80 16.41
CA LEU A 139 0.39 9.71 15.38
C LEU A 139 -1.01 9.31 14.93
N LYS A 140 -1.31 8.00 14.94
CA LYS A 140 -2.62 7.41 14.63
C LYS A 140 -3.81 7.93 15.44
N LYS A 141 -3.59 8.62 16.56
CA LYS A 141 -4.67 9.22 17.38
C LYS A 141 -5.09 10.61 16.91
N ARG A 142 -4.30 11.27 16.05
CA ARG A 142 -4.57 12.63 15.55
C ARG A 142 -4.80 12.61 14.04
N LYS A 143 -5.85 13.28 13.56
CA LYS A 143 -6.27 13.27 12.15
C LYS A 143 -5.16 13.72 11.18
N PHE A 144 -4.65 14.95 11.33
CA PHE A 144 -3.66 15.48 10.38
C PHE A 144 -2.31 14.75 10.40
N PRO A 145 -1.70 14.44 11.56
CA PRO A 145 -0.47 13.65 11.58
C PRO A 145 -0.65 12.23 11.02
N THR A 146 -1.84 11.63 11.19
CA THR A 146 -2.17 10.35 10.54
C THR A 146 -2.15 10.46 9.03
N ILE A 147 -2.76 11.50 8.45
CA ILE A 147 -2.79 11.71 6.99
C ILE A 147 -1.38 11.82 6.44
N ALA A 148 -0.56 12.70 7.04
CA ALA A 148 0.82 12.91 6.61
C ALA A 148 1.63 11.61 6.71
N ASN A 149 1.57 10.92 7.86
CA ASN A 149 2.34 9.71 8.10
C ASN A 149 1.94 8.56 7.17
N ILE A 150 0.64 8.33 6.97
CA ILE A 150 0.13 7.29 6.08
C ILE A 150 0.48 7.60 4.63
N THR A 151 0.35 8.86 4.19
CA THR A 151 0.75 9.25 2.83
C THR A 151 2.23 8.95 2.59
N LEU A 152 3.11 9.25 3.54
CA LEU A 152 4.54 8.93 3.43
C LEU A 152 4.81 7.42 3.41
N ILE A 153 4.15 6.65 4.29
CA ILE A 153 4.27 5.19 4.34
C ILE A 153 3.89 4.58 2.99
N GLU A 154 2.74 4.97 2.43
CA GLU A 154 2.28 4.41 1.16
C GLU A 154 3.11 4.90 -0.02
N PHE A 155 3.56 6.16 -0.01
CA PHE A 155 4.50 6.66 -1.01
C PHE A 155 5.75 5.79 -1.07
N ILE A 156 6.35 5.46 0.09
CA ILE A 156 7.51 4.57 0.15
C ILE A 156 7.17 3.19 -0.40
N LYS A 157 6.02 2.61 -0.02
CA LYS A 157 5.62 1.27 -0.47
C LYS A 157 5.40 1.19 -1.98
N TYR A 158 4.67 2.14 -2.56
CA TYR A 158 4.48 2.22 -4.01
C TYR A 158 5.78 2.49 -4.78
N SER A 159 6.69 3.27 -4.19
CA SER A 159 8.00 3.56 -4.78
C SER A 159 8.97 2.38 -4.66
N SER A 160 8.75 1.47 -3.70
CA SER A 160 9.74 0.49 -3.27
C SER A 160 10.17 -0.48 -4.38
N GLY A 161 9.27 -0.89 -5.27
CA GLY A 161 9.63 -1.78 -6.38
C GLY A 161 10.47 -1.10 -7.46
N TRP A 162 10.29 0.21 -7.68
CA TRP A 162 11.17 0.98 -8.55
C TRP A 162 12.58 1.03 -7.97
N PHE A 163 12.68 1.43 -6.70
CA PHE A 163 13.97 1.61 -6.04
C PHE A 163 14.65 0.30 -5.62
N ALA A 164 13.91 -0.81 -5.64
CA ALA A 164 14.50 -2.15 -5.57
C ALA A 164 15.32 -2.48 -6.82
N LEU A 165 14.91 -1.99 -8.00
CA LEU A 165 15.52 -2.31 -9.29
C LEU A 165 16.54 -1.26 -9.76
N THR A 166 16.45 -0.03 -9.24
CA THR A 166 17.40 1.04 -9.57
C THR A 166 17.54 2.06 -8.45
N ALA A 167 18.74 2.63 -8.28
CA ALA A 167 18.92 3.81 -7.44
C ALA A 167 18.57 5.12 -8.17
N ASN A 168 18.27 5.04 -9.47
CA ASN A 168 18.06 6.22 -10.30
C ASN A 168 16.65 6.81 -10.12
N VAL A 169 16.59 8.11 -9.83
CA VAL A 169 15.35 8.89 -9.70
C VAL A 169 14.92 9.48 -11.05
N THR A 170 15.80 9.53 -12.05
CA THR A 170 15.50 10.02 -13.39
C THR A 170 14.36 9.20 -14.00
N LYS A 171 13.32 9.91 -14.48
CA LYS A 171 12.06 9.35 -14.99
C LYS A 171 11.17 8.63 -13.95
N PHE A 172 11.50 8.69 -12.67
CA PHE A 172 10.62 8.16 -11.63
C PHE A 172 9.25 8.88 -11.70
N PRO A 173 8.14 8.14 -11.80
CA PRO A 173 6.80 8.74 -11.97
C PRO A 173 6.23 9.28 -10.65
N LEU A 174 6.95 10.25 -10.06
CA LEU A 174 6.66 10.89 -8.77
C LEU A 174 5.19 11.26 -8.59
N TRP A 175 4.60 11.98 -9.55
CA TRP A 175 3.23 12.50 -9.42
C TRP A 175 2.21 11.38 -9.38
N LEU A 176 2.41 10.33 -10.18
CA LEU A 176 1.53 9.16 -10.20
C LEU A 176 1.62 8.39 -8.88
N VAL A 177 2.83 8.15 -8.38
CA VAL A 177 3.04 7.42 -7.13
C VAL A 177 2.47 8.20 -5.93
N LEU A 178 2.66 9.52 -5.91
CA LEU A 178 2.08 10.39 -4.89
C LEU A 178 0.56 10.39 -4.94
N MET A 179 -0.04 10.39 -6.14
CA MET A 179 -1.49 10.28 -6.32
C MET A 179 -2.04 9.02 -5.64
N PHE A 180 -1.44 7.86 -5.86
CA PHE A 180 -1.87 6.61 -5.22
C PHE A 180 -1.72 6.64 -3.69
N ALA A 181 -0.64 7.23 -3.18
CA ALA A 181 -0.44 7.41 -1.74
C ALA A 181 -1.54 8.29 -1.11
N VAL A 182 -1.92 9.38 -1.77
CA VAL A 182 -2.98 10.29 -1.31
C VAL A 182 -4.36 9.63 -1.35
N ILE A 183 -4.69 8.93 -2.44
CA ILE A 183 -5.95 8.16 -2.56
C ILE A 183 -6.08 7.16 -1.42
N TYR A 184 -5.01 6.42 -1.16
CA TYR A 184 -4.99 5.46 -0.07
C TYR A 184 -5.19 6.13 1.28
N SER A 185 -4.47 7.22 1.55
CA SER A 185 -4.59 7.96 2.82
C SER A 185 -6.03 8.44 3.04
N ALA A 186 -6.72 8.92 2.00
CA ALA A 186 -8.14 9.28 2.09
C ALA A 186 -9.02 8.07 2.46
N GLY A 187 -8.76 6.90 1.86
CA GLY A 187 -9.45 5.65 2.21
C GLY A 187 -9.17 5.19 3.64
N TYR A 188 -7.91 5.24 4.09
CA TYR A 188 -7.52 4.93 5.46
C TYR A 188 -8.21 5.86 6.46
N MET A 189 -8.32 7.15 6.15
CA MET A 189 -9.03 8.12 6.98
C MET A 189 -10.51 7.76 7.13
N ALA A 190 -11.18 7.46 6.01
CA ALA A 190 -12.57 7.04 5.99
C ALA A 190 -12.81 5.84 6.91
N TYR A 191 -11.93 4.84 6.83
CA TYR A 191 -11.94 3.64 7.66
C TYR A 191 -11.64 3.93 9.15
N LYS A 192 -10.48 4.55 9.44
CA LYS A 192 -9.94 4.69 10.80
C LYS A 192 -10.81 5.58 11.68
N PHE A 193 -11.34 6.67 11.12
CA PHE A 193 -12.19 7.62 11.85
C PHE A 193 -13.68 7.30 11.70
N LYS A 194 -14.02 6.12 11.18
CA LYS A 194 -15.40 5.60 11.02
C LYS A 194 -16.33 6.67 10.47
N PHE A 195 -15.94 7.26 9.33
CA PHE A 195 -16.73 8.30 8.70
C PHE A 195 -18.08 7.72 8.22
N CYS A 196 -19.14 7.98 8.98
CA CYS A 196 -20.52 7.69 8.62
C CYS A 196 -21.10 8.87 7.84
N GLY A 197 -22.20 8.67 7.09
CA GLY A 197 -22.76 9.69 6.17
C GLY A 197 -22.96 11.10 6.77
N ARG A 198 -23.18 11.23 8.08
CA ARG A 198 -23.25 12.52 8.79
C ARG A 198 -21.87 13.16 8.97
N THR A 199 -20.88 12.40 9.45
CA THR A 199 -19.49 12.84 9.65
C THR A 199 -18.76 13.16 8.34
N ILE A 200 -19.14 12.50 7.24
CA ILE A 200 -18.63 12.82 5.89
C ILE A 200 -19.08 14.22 5.46
N LYS A 201 -20.34 14.59 5.73
CA LYS A 201 -20.84 15.94 5.42
C LYS A 201 -20.07 17.02 6.17
N ASP A 202 -19.78 16.78 7.45
CA ASP A 202 -19.03 17.73 8.28
C ASP A 202 -17.55 17.84 7.88
N SER A 203 -17.00 16.79 7.25
CA SER A 203 -15.62 16.79 6.72
C SER A 203 -15.55 16.94 5.20
N LYS A 204 -16.63 17.42 4.57
CA LYS A 204 -16.69 17.65 3.12
C LYS A 204 -15.53 18.50 2.59
N PRO A 205 -15.10 19.61 3.26
CA PRO A 205 -13.98 20.40 2.77
C PRO A 205 -12.68 19.59 2.66
N LEU A 206 -12.43 18.67 3.60
CA LEU A 206 -11.25 17.81 3.60
C LEU A 206 -11.28 16.81 2.42
N PHE A 207 -12.42 16.17 2.17
CA PHE A 207 -12.55 15.24 1.04
C PHE A 207 -12.51 15.95 -0.31
N VAL A 208 -13.05 17.17 -0.40
CA VAL A 208 -12.90 18.03 -1.59
C VAL A 208 -11.44 18.38 -1.81
N ALA A 209 -10.70 18.77 -0.77
CA ALA A 209 -9.27 19.03 -0.85
C ALA A 209 -8.49 17.80 -1.34
N PHE A 210 -8.78 16.61 -0.82
CA PHE A 210 -8.21 15.35 -1.34
C PHE A 210 -8.51 15.15 -2.82
N GLY A 211 -9.76 15.35 -3.25
CA GLY A 211 -10.16 15.23 -4.65
C GLY A 211 -9.41 16.20 -5.56
N VAL A 212 -9.30 17.47 -5.17
CA VAL A 212 -8.56 18.49 -5.92
C VAL A 212 -7.08 18.11 -6.05
N VAL A 213 -6.45 17.68 -4.95
CA VAL A 213 -5.04 17.24 -4.97
C VAL A 213 -4.85 16.02 -5.87
N VAL A 214 -5.73 15.03 -5.79
CA VAL A 214 -5.67 13.83 -6.64
C VAL A 214 -5.81 14.19 -8.11
N VAL A 215 -6.76 15.06 -8.48
CA VAL A 215 -6.94 15.53 -9.86
C VAL A 215 -5.71 16.31 -10.33
N ALA A 216 -5.15 17.20 -9.51
CA ALA A 216 -3.95 17.94 -9.85
C ALA A 216 -2.75 17.02 -10.10
N LEU A 217 -2.54 16.01 -9.25
CA LEU A 217 -1.48 15.01 -9.41
C LEU A 217 -1.70 14.12 -10.63
N PHE A 218 -2.95 13.75 -10.92
CA PHE A 218 -3.31 13.02 -12.13
C PHE A 218 -2.99 13.81 -13.39
N LEU A 219 -3.38 15.08 -13.46
CA LEU A 219 -3.08 15.97 -14.58
C LEU A 219 -1.57 16.16 -14.71
N ALA A 220 -0.86 16.43 -13.62
CA ALA A 220 0.60 16.51 -13.62
C ALA A 220 1.23 15.23 -14.17
N SER A 221 0.72 14.05 -13.79
CA SER A 221 1.17 12.77 -14.34
C SER A 221 0.86 12.63 -15.84
N LEU A 222 -0.31 13.08 -16.29
CA LEU A 222 -0.74 12.99 -17.69
C LEU A 222 0.18 13.78 -18.62
N PHE A 223 0.65 14.94 -18.16
CA PHE A 223 1.49 15.83 -18.96
C PHE A 223 3.00 15.62 -18.75
N SER A 224 3.41 15.01 -17.63
CA SER A 224 4.84 14.81 -17.33
C SER A 224 5.42 13.51 -17.90
N TYR A 225 4.58 12.52 -18.21
CA TYR A 225 5.05 11.17 -18.54
C TYR A 225 4.48 10.62 -19.84
N GLY A 226 5.28 9.82 -20.55
CA GLY A 226 4.95 9.26 -21.87
C GLY A 226 3.96 8.10 -21.88
N PHE A 227 3.04 8.02 -20.92
CA PHE A 227 2.03 6.95 -20.82
C PHE A 227 0.58 7.45 -20.63
N PRO A 228 0.11 8.45 -21.40
CA PRO A 228 -1.24 8.99 -21.23
C PRO A 228 -2.34 7.96 -21.43
N LEU A 229 -2.12 6.93 -22.27
CA LEU A 229 -3.14 5.91 -22.51
C LEU A 229 -3.42 5.06 -21.27
N ALA A 230 -2.38 4.66 -20.52
CA ALA A 230 -2.57 3.94 -19.26
C ALA A 230 -3.29 4.82 -18.22
N LEU A 231 -3.06 6.14 -18.23
CA LEU A 231 -3.72 7.09 -17.33
C LEU A 231 -5.18 7.33 -17.72
N VAL A 232 -5.50 7.36 -19.01
CA VAL A 232 -6.90 7.41 -19.47
C VAL A 232 -7.64 6.11 -19.14
N MET A 233 -6.99 4.96 -19.32
CA MET A 233 -7.55 3.67 -18.89
C MET A 233 -7.78 3.63 -17.37
N LEU A 234 -6.90 4.25 -16.58
CA LEU A 234 -7.06 4.41 -15.13
C LEU A 234 -8.36 5.15 -14.79
N LEU A 235 -8.63 6.26 -15.49
CA LEU A 235 -9.84 7.06 -15.31
C LEU A 235 -11.09 6.26 -15.70
N ALA A 236 -11.06 5.56 -16.85
CA ALA A 236 -12.14 4.70 -17.30
C ALA A 236 -12.44 3.58 -16.29
N LEU A 237 -11.40 2.93 -15.77
CA LEU A 237 -11.54 1.88 -14.77
C LEU A 237 -12.14 2.42 -13.46
N SER A 238 -11.77 3.64 -13.06
CA SER A 238 -12.35 4.32 -11.91
C SER A 238 -13.87 4.48 -12.08
N VAL A 239 -14.30 4.96 -13.25
CA VAL A 239 -15.73 5.13 -13.58
C VAL A 239 -16.46 3.78 -13.55
N VAL A 240 -15.88 2.73 -14.11
CA VAL A 240 -16.46 1.38 -14.08
C VAL A 240 -16.60 0.89 -12.64
N VAL A 241 -15.58 1.02 -11.79
CA VAL A 241 -15.62 0.56 -10.40
C VAL A 241 -16.66 1.36 -9.58
N PHE A 242 -16.74 2.67 -9.76
CA PHE A 242 -17.79 3.48 -9.11
C PHE A 242 -19.19 3.15 -9.64
N GLY A 243 -19.33 2.87 -10.94
CA GLY A 243 -20.57 2.39 -11.55
C GLY A 243 -21.00 1.03 -11.01
N LEU A 244 -20.07 0.08 -10.88
CA LEU A 244 -20.30 -1.22 -10.25
C LEU A 244 -20.68 -1.06 -8.78
N LYS A 245 -20.06 -0.14 -8.03
CA LYS A 245 -20.46 0.17 -6.65
C LYS A 245 -21.91 0.69 -6.58
N TYR A 246 -22.36 1.47 -7.55
CA TYR A 246 -23.75 1.92 -7.62
C TYR A 246 -24.72 0.75 -7.94
N LEU A 247 -24.31 -0.15 -8.84
CA LEU A 247 -25.06 -1.38 -9.18
C LEU A 247 -25.12 -2.39 -8.02
N PHE A 248 -24.04 -2.53 -7.24
CA PHE A 248 -23.91 -3.46 -6.11
C PHE A 248 -24.13 -2.83 -4.73
N TRP A 249 -24.57 -1.56 -4.67
CA TRP A 249 -24.95 -0.85 -3.44
C TRP A 249 -26.03 -1.61 -2.64
N TYR A 250 -26.74 -2.54 -3.27
CA TYR A 250 -27.83 -3.30 -2.68
C TYR A 250 -27.44 -4.33 -1.60
N HIS A 251 -26.15 -4.50 -1.26
CA HIS A 251 -25.74 -5.35 -0.14
C HIS A 251 -24.93 -4.60 0.92
N GLU A 252 -25.63 -4.25 2.02
CA GLU A 252 -25.17 -3.61 3.27
C GLU A 252 -24.01 -4.31 4.01
N LYS A 253 -23.43 -5.39 3.47
CA LYS A 253 -22.35 -6.13 4.14
C LYS A 253 -20.99 -5.63 3.70
N GLY A 254 -20.56 -4.51 4.31
CA GLY A 254 -19.20 -4.31 4.84
C GLY A 254 -18.00 -4.77 4.02
N PHE A 255 -18.05 -4.77 2.69
CA PHE A 255 -16.87 -5.06 1.89
C PHE A 255 -15.89 -3.90 2.11
N ASN A 256 -14.71 -4.20 2.67
CA ASN A 256 -13.67 -3.21 2.93
C ASN A 256 -13.28 -2.58 1.58
N GLN A 257 -13.80 -1.39 1.29
CA GLN A 257 -13.58 -0.66 0.04
C GLN A 257 -12.08 -0.45 -0.26
N MET A 258 -11.26 -0.49 0.79
CA MET A 258 -9.81 -0.48 0.76
C MET A 258 -9.21 -1.76 0.15
N LEU A 259 -9.74 -2.94 0.47
CA LEU A 259 -9.31 -4.21 -0.12
C LEU A 259 -9.74 -4.32 -1.58
N LEU A 260 -10.91 -3.77 -1.95
CA LEU A 260 -11.32 -3.69 -3.36
C LEU A 260 -10.31 -2.85 -4.17
N LEU A 261 -9.94 -1.68 -3.65
CA LEU A 261 -8.98 -0.80 -4.29
C LEU A 261 -7.64 -1.52 -4.50
N GLU A 262 -7.15 -2.25 -3.50
CA GLU A 262 -5.80 -2.81 -3.53
C GLU A 262 -5.69 -4.17 -4.22
N LEU A 263 -6.71 -5.02 -4.12
CA LEU A 263 -6.67 -6.37 -4.66
C LEU A 263 -7.35 -6.49 -6.02
N ILE A 264 -8.07 -5.46 -6.47
CA ILE A 264 -8.74 -5.44 -7.77
C ILE A 264 -8.25 -4.27 -8.62
N ILE A 265 -8.34 -3.03 -8.11
CA ILE A 265 -8.00 -1.85 -8.92
C ILE A 265 -6.50 -1.80 -9.20
N LEU A 266 -5.63 -1.95 -8.19
CA LEU A 266 -4.18 -1.92 -8.41
C LEU A 266 -3.67 -3.01 -9.37
N PRO A 267 -4.10 -4.28 -9.30
CA PRO A 267 -3.75 -5.27 -10.30
C PRO A 267 -4.23 -4.93 -11.71
N LEU A 268 -5.44 -4.36 -11.86
CA LEU A 268 -5.93 -3.91 -13.17
C LEU A 268 -5.12 -2.74 -13.73
N ILE A 269 -4.63 -1.86 -12.85
CA ILE A 269 -3.70 -0.79 -13.23
C ILE A 269 -2.34 -1.39 -13.66
N ILE A 270 -1.81 -2.35 -12.91
CA ILE A 270 -0.60 -3.06 -13.29
C ILE A 270 -0.78 -3.69 -14.68
N VAL A 271 -1.91 -4.37 -14.92
CA VAL A 271 -2.24 -4.94 -16.22
C VAL A 271 -2.33 -3.86 -17.28
N SER A 272 -2.92 -2.68 -17.03
CA SER A 272 -2.99 -1.61 -18.04
C SER A 272 -1.61 -1.09 -18.44
N PHE A 273 -0.67 -0.99 -17.50
CA PHE A 273 0.73 -0.67 -17.82
C PHE A 273 1.44 -1.79 -18.59
N LEU A 274 1.20 -3.06 -18.22
CA LEU A 274 1.76 -4.19 -18.96
C LEU A 274 1.19 -4.29 -20.37
N LEU A 275 -0.07 -3.91 -20.59
CA LEU A 275 -0.68 -3.85 -21.93
C LEU A 275 0.01 -2.83 -22.83
N LEU A 276 0.60 -1.75 -22.28
CA LEU A 276 1.38 -0.81 -23.09
C LEU A 276 2.65 -1.42 -23.69
N LEU A 277 3.12 -2.56 -23.17
CA LEU A 277 4.24 -3.32 -23.75
C LEU A 277 3.83 -4.04 -25.05
N ILE A 278 2.52 -4.16 -25.33
CA ILE A 278 2.01 -4.71 -26.59
C ILE A 278 2.17 -3.65 -27.69
N PRO A 279 2.80 -3.97 -28.84
CA PRO A 279 3.14 -2.97 -29.87
C PRO A 279 1.97 -2.11 -30.35
N SER A 280 0.80 -2.70 -30.57
CA SER A 280 -0.40 -1.99 -31.02
C SER A 280 -0.88 -0.97 -29.98
N VAL A 281 -0.87 -1.35 -28.71
CA VAL A 281 -1.24 -0.47 -27.59
C VAL A 281 -0.18 0.62 -27.39
N GLY A 282 1.11 0.28 -27.52
CA GLY A 282 2.21 1.22 -27.50
C GLY A 282 2.11 2.30 -28.59
N MET A 283 1.75 1.91 -29.81
CA MET A 283 1.49 2.86 -30.91
C MET A 283 0.31 3.80 -30.61
N ALA A 284 -0.79 3.27 -30.07
CA ALA A 284 -1.92 4.09 -29.67
C ALA A 284 -1.54 5.09 -28.56
N ASN A 285 -0.70 4.66 -27.61
CA ASN A 285 -0.18 5.53 -26.56
C ASN A 285 0.72 6.64 -27.13
N ALA A 286 1.59 6.32 -28.08
CA ALA A 286 2.45 7.31 -28.75
C ALA A 286 1.63 8.35 -29.54
N ALA A 287 0.58 7.91 -30.25
CA ALA A 287 -0.33 8.81 -30.96
C ALA A 287 -1.05 9.77 -30.00
N LEU A 288 -1.57 9.27 -28.88
CA LEU A 288 -2.21 10.08 -27.86
C LEU A 288 -1.23 11.06 -27.19
N ALA A 289 -0.01 10.62 -26.90
CA ALA A 289 1.03 11.49 -26.35
C ALA A 289 1.39 12.62 -27.32
N GLY A 290 1.52 12.33 -28.62
CA GLY A 290 1.75 13.33 -29.65
C GLY A 290 0.60 14.34 -29.76
N PHE A 291 -0.65 13.88 -29.69
CA PHE A 291 -1.82 14.77 -29.68
C PHE A 291 -1.83 15.72 -28.47
N LEU A 292 -1.62 15.19 -27.26
CA LEU A 292 -1.58 16.00 -26.04
C LEU A 292 -0.41 17.00 -26.04
N GLY A 293 0.74 16.61 -26.60
CA GLY A 293 1.90 17.49 -26.74
C GLY A 293 1.70 18.64 -27.74
N ASN A 294 0.72 18.56 -28.64
CA ASN A 294 0.39 19.65 -29.58
C ASN A 294 -0.66 20.63 -29.03
N LEU A 295 -1.32 20.31 -27.92
CA LEU A 295 -2.34 21.16 -27.29
C LEU A 295 -1.74 22.24 -26.37
N PHE A 296 -0.45 22.15 -26.07
CA PHE A 296 0.30 23.01 -25.15
C PHE A 296 1.68 23.33 -25.73
#